data_AF-A0A957FE99-F1
#
_entry.id   AF-A0A957FE99-F1
#
_cell.length_a   1.000
_cell.length_b   1.000
_cell.length_c   1.000
_cell.angle_alpha   90.00
_cell.angle_beta   90.00
_cell.angle_gamma   90.00
#
_symmetry.space_group_name_H-M   'P 1'
#
loop_
_entity.id
_entity.type
_entity.pdbx_description
1 polymer ?
#
loop_
_entity_poly.entity_id
_entity_poly.type
_entity_poly.pdbx_seq_one_letter_code
_entity_poly.pdbx_strand_id
1 'polypeptide(L)'
;MKRFAILAIILLVMTVPTGVALAAPSFDTVVEAGEVINNDVTVFGEDLQVEEGATVNGNVVVFNGDAQVAGEVNGDIVLFNGDLEATGTAVIHGECVLMNGTLTDETESGLSCSSIDELDNFFSTIGSIAEDR
;
A
#
# COMPACT_ATOMS: atom_id res chain seq x y z
N MET A 1 -32.01 -38.90 -23.64
CA MET A 1 -31.55 -37.60 -24.18
C MET A 1 -31.31 -36.54 -23.09
N LYS A 2 -32.22 -36.32 -22.14
CA LYS A 2 -32.03 -35.33 -21.03
C LYS A 2 -30.85 -35.64 -20.07
N ARG A 3 -30.55 -36.92 -19.82
CA ARG A 3 -29.44 -37.36 -18.95
C ARG A 3 -28.04 -37.13 -19.56
N PHE A 4 -27.95 -37.18 -20.89
CA PHE A 4 -26.71 -36.88 -21.62
C PHE A 4 -26.45 -35.36 -21.68
N ALA A 5 -27.50 -34.54 -21.73
CA ALA A 5 -27.36 -33.08 -21.65
C ALA A 5 -26.80 -32.62 -20.30
N ILE A 6 -27.20 -33.28 -19.20
CA ILE A 6 -26.69 -32.97 -17.85
C ILE A 6 -25.19 -33.32 -17.74
N LEU A 7 -24.77 -34.46 -18.32
CA LEU A 7 -23.35 -34.87 -18.32
C LEU A 7 -22.47 -33.93 -19.17
N ALA A 8 -22.99 -33.41 -20.29
CA ALA A 8 -22.26 -32.47 -21.13
C ALA A 8 -22.05 -31.10 -20.46
N ILE A 9 -23.01 -30.64 -19.65
CA ILE A 9 -22.90 -29.39 -18.89
C ILE A 9 -21.87 -29.52 -17.77
N ILE A 10 -21.81 -30.67 -17.08
CA ILE A 10 -20.81 -30.92 -16.02
C ILE A 10 -19.38 -30.98 -16.59
N LEU A 11 -19.21 -31.57 -17.78
CA LEU A 11 -17.91 -31.64 -18.45
C LEU A 11 -17.38 -30.26 -18.85
N LEU A 12 -18.27 -29.33 -19.22
CA LEU A 12 -17.93 -27.96 -19.61
C LEU A 12 -17.42 -27.11 -18.42
N VAL A 13 -17.87 -27.42 -17.20
CA VAL A 13 -17.49 -26.69 -15.98
C VAL A 13 -16.09 -27.12 -15.46
N MET A 14 -15.55 -28.25 -15.95
CA MET A 14 -14.22 -28.73 -15.55
C MET A 14 -13.06 -28.20 -16.42
N THR A 15 -13.33 -27.48 -17.50
CA THR A 15 -12.29 -26.90 -18.36
C THR A 15 -11.93 -25.47 -17.99
N VAL A 16 -12.39 -24.96 -16.83
CA VAL A 16 -11.93 -23.66 -16.36
C VAL A 16 -10.45 -23.80 -16.03
N PRO A 17 -9.54 -23.05 -16.70
CA PRO A 17 -8.13 -23.11 -16.39
C PRO A 17 -7.97 -22.78 -14.91
N THR A 18 -7.35 -23.68 -14.15
CA THR A 18 -6.95 -23.42 -12.77
C THR A 18 -6.08 -22.17 -12.80
N GLY A 19 -6.65 -21.05 -12.32
CA GLY A 19 -5.97 -19.77 -12.30
C GLY A 19 -4.61 -19.93 -11.61
N VAL A 20 -3.58 -19.41 -12.27
CA VAL A 20 -2.25 -19.23 -11.67
C VAL A 20 -2.43 -18.28 -10.49
N ALA A 21 -2.24 -18.78 -9.28
CA ALA A 21 -2.05 -17.92 -8.12
C ALA A 21 -0.64 -17.31 -8.24
N LEU A 22 -0.57 -16.10 -8.77
CA LEU A 22 0.57 -15.24 -8.48
C LEU A 22 0.42 -14.85 -7.01
N ALA A 23 1.46 -15.07 -6.20
CA ALA A 23 1.51 -14.53 -4.86
C ALA A 23 1.58 -13.00 -5.00
N ALA A 24 0.42 -12.36 -5.09
CA ALA A 24 0.34 -10.94 -4.89
C ALA A 24 0.75 -10.67 -3.44
N PRO A 25 1.59 -9.67 -3.16
CA PRO A 25 1.75 -9.17 -1.80
C PRO A 25 0.35 -8.91 -1.22
N SER A 26 0.08 -9.49 -0.05
CA SER A 26 -1.19 -9.32 0.63
C SER A 26 -1.13 -8.01 1.42
N PHE A 27 -1.49 -6.92 0.77
CA PHE A 27 -1.76 -5.65 1.44
C PHE A 27 -3.16 -5.68 2.04
N ASP A 28 -3.32 -5.03 3.19
CA ASP A 28 -4.60 -5.01 3.90
C ASP A 28 -5.53 -3.93 3.31
N THR A 29 -4.98 -2.79 2.89
CA THR A 29 -5.71 -1.76 2.14
C THR A 29 -5.13 -1.60 0.74
N VAL A 30 -5.95 -1.83 -0.29
CA VAL A 30 -5.56 -1.67 -1.70
C VAL A 30 -6.49 -0.66 -2.37
N VAL A 31 -5.91 0.33 -3.03
CA VAL A 31 -6.58 1.21 -4.00
C VAL A 31 -6.27 0.68 -5.39
N GLU A 32 -7.27 0.05 -5.99
CA GLU A 32 -7.11 -0.77 -7.19
C GLU A 32 -6.89 0.10 -8.44
N ALA A 33 -6.25 -0.46 -9.47
CA ALA A 33 -6.02 0.23 -10.73
C ALA A 33 -7.32 0.81 -11.33
N GLY A 34 -7.30 2.12 -11.63
CA GLY A 34 -8.45 2.86 -12.16
C GLY A 34 -9.47 3.30 -11.10
N GLU A 35 -9.27 2.97 -9.82
CA GLU A 35 -10.05 3.53 -8.73
C GLU A 35 -9.65 4.98 -8.46
N VAL A 36 -10.65 5.81 -8.15
CA VAL A 36 -10.45 7.21 -7.76
C VAL A 36 -11.09 7.48 -6.41
N ILE A 37 -10.26 7.68 -5.39
CA ILE A 37 -10.69 8.08 -4.06
C ILE A 37 -10.69 9.61 -4.00
N ASN A 38 -11.81 10.22 -3.61
CA ASN A 38 -11.98 11.68 -3.57
C ASN A 38 -11.97 12.26 -2.14
N ASN A 39 -11.23 11.61 -1.24
CA ASN A 39 -11.11 11.98 0.16
C ASN A 39 -9.74 11.52 0.71
N ASP A 40 -9.42 11.95 1.92
CA ASP A 40 -8.26 11.45 2.66
C ASP A 40 -8.36 9.95 2.94
N VAL A 41 -7.21 9.28 2.90
CA VAL A 41 -7.02 7.87 3.25
C VAL A 41 -6.21 7.81 4.55
N THR A 42 -6.70 7.07 5.53
CA THR A 42 -5.97 6.83 6.78
C THR A 42 -5.98 5.34 7.11
N VAL A 43 -4.79 4.77 7.30
CA VAL A 43 -4.58 3.35 7.55
C VAL A 43 -3.87 3.17 8.90
N PHE A 44 -4.28 2.16 9.68
CA PHE A 44 -3.77 1.90 11.03
C PHE A 44 -3.35 0.43 11.21
N GLY A 45 -2.06 0.21 11.45
CA GLY A 45 -1.49 -1.12 11.75
C GLY A 45 -1.50 -2.08 10.57
N GLU A 46 -1.70 -1.56 9.37
CA GLU A 46 -1.97 -2.26 8.12
C GLU A 46 -1.18 -1.57 7.00
N ASP A 47 -0.84 -2.32 5.96
CA ASP A 47 -0.11 -1.79 4.82
C ASP A 47 -1.07 -1.24 3.75
N LEU A 48 -0.62 -0.18 3.05
CA LEU A 48 -1.36 0.46 1.96
C LEU A 48 -0.71 0.16 0.61
N GLN A 49 -1.51 -0.22 -0.38
CA GLN A 49 -1.11 -0.24 -1.78
C GLN A 49 -1.96 0.71 -2.61
N VAL A 50 -1.32 1.56 -3.41
CA VAL A 50 -1.94 2.38 -4.45
C VAL A 50 -1.43 1.90 -5.79
N GLU A 51 -2.24 1.13 -6.52
CA GLU A 51 -1.83 0.49 -7.76
C GLU A 51 -1.61 1.50 -8.91
N GLU A 52 -0.91 1.05 -9.96
CA GLU A 52 -0.72 1.83 -11.17
C GLU A 52 -2.06 2.26 -11.78
N GLY A 53 -2.21 3.55 -12.09
CA GLY A 53 -3.44 4.11 -12.63
C GLY A 53 -4.56 4.35 -11.61
N ALA A 54 -4.33 4.07 -10.32
CA ALA A 54 -5.19 4.55 -9.23
C ALA A 54 -4.92 6.04 -8.93
N THR A 55 -5.92 6.73 -8.38
CA THR A 55 -5.78 8.14 -7.98
C THR A 55 -6.40 8.40 -6.60
N VAL A 56 -5.64 9.01 -5.70
CA VAL A 56 -6.13 9.51 -4.42
C VAL A 56 -6.14 11.04 -4.44
N ASN A 57 -7.33 11.64 -4.51
CA ASN A 57 -7.56 13.08 -4.42
C ASN A 57 -7.76 13.52 -2.96
N GLY A 58 -6.72 13.31 -2.15
CA GLY A 58 -6.70 13.63 -0.72
C GLY A 58 -5.33 13.29 -0.13
N ASN A 59 -5.21 13.49 1.18
CA ASN A 59 -4.00 13.15 1.91
C ASN A 59 -3.99 11.67 2.29
N VAL A 60 -2.80 11.09 2.37
CA VAL A 60 -2.59 9.71 2.80
C VAL A 60 -1.81 9.73 4.10
N VAL A 61 -2.35 9.04 5.11
CA VAL A 61 -1.66 8.86 6.39
C VAL A 61 -1.66 7.38 6.77
N VAL A 62 -0.48 6.82 7.04
CA VAL A 62 -0.33 5.42 7.47
C VAL A 62 0.38 5.37 8.81
N PHE A 63 -0.18 4.64 9.77
CA PHE A 63 0.39 4.44 11.10
C PHE A 63 0.79 2.98 11.29
N ASN A 64 2.06 2.73 11.64
CA ASN A 64 2.61 1.38 11.88
C ASN A 64 2.30 0.41 10.73
N GLY A 65 2.63 0.82 9.51
CA GLY A 65 2.44 0.04 8.30
C GLY A 65 3.19 0.71 7.15
N ASP A 66 3.49 -0.08 6.13
CA ASP A 66 4.22 0.37 4.96
C ASP A 66 3.26 0.86 3.86
N ALA A 67 3.76 1.67 2.95
CA ALA A 67 3.00 2.10 1.78
C ALA A 67 3.75 1.77 0.49
N GLN A 68 3.06 1.14 -0.46
CA GLN A 68 3.52 0.96 -1.83
C GLN A 68 2.67 1.80 -2.78
N VAL A 69 3.30 2.71 -3.52
CA VAL A 69 2.62 3.63 -4.44
C VAL A 69 3.17 3.43 -5.85
N ALA A 70 2.29 3.08 -6.77
CA ALA A 70 2.52 3.05 -8.22
C ALA A 70 1.60 4.03 -8.99
N GLY A 71 0.54 4.51 -8.33
CA GLY A 71 -0.43 5.47 -8.87
C GLY A 71 -0.18 6.93 -8.46
N GLU A 72 -1.24 7.75 -8.51
CA GLU A 72 -1.17 9.19 -8.27
C GLU A 72 -1.80 9.58 -6.92
N VAL A 73 -1.08 10.38 -6.13
CA VAL A 73 -1.60 10.99 -4.90
C VAL A 73 -1.59 12.51 -5.03
N ASN A 74 -2.78 13.08 -5.07
CA ASN A 74 -3.07 14.51 -5.21
C ASN A 74 -3.17 15.21 -3.84
N GLY A 75 -2.22 14.92 -2.96
CA GLY A 75 -2.15 15.43 -1.60
C GLY A 75 -0.83 15.05 -0.92
N ASP A 76 -0.78 15.25 0.40
CA ASP A 76 0.39 14.93 1.20
C ASP A 76 0.40 13.44 1.58
N ILE A 77 1.59 12.86 1.74
CA ILE A 77 1.80 11.52 2.29
C ILE A 77 2.58 11.64 3.59
N VAL A 78 2.03 11.07 4.66
CA VAL A 78 2.70 10.98 5.97
C VAL A 78 2.68 9.54 6.48
N LEU A 79 3.86 8.96 6.68
CA LEU A 79 4.02 7.64 7.29
C LEU A 79 4.59 7.79 8.70
N PHE A 80 4.03 7.05 9.65
CA PHE A 80 4.56 6.91 10.99
C PHE A 80 5.02 5.48 11.22
N ASN A 81 6.31 5.28 11.46
CA ASN A 81 6.93 3.98 11.71
C ASN A 81 6.61 2.98 10.59
N GLY A 82 7.02 3.32 9.37
CA GLY A 82 6.79 2.56 8.16
C GLY A 82 7.55 3.14 6.97
N ASP A 83 7.82 2.31 5.98
CA ASP A 83 8.58 2.65 4.79
C ASP A 83 7.65 2.95 3.60
N LEU A 84 8.10 3.85 2.72
CA LEU A 84 7.42 4.16 1.46
C LEU A 84 8.22 3.57 0.29
N GLU A 85 7.57 2.69 -0.47
CA GLU A 85 8.07 2.21 -1.76
C GLU A 85 7.30 2.89 -2.89
N ALA A 86 8.01 3.59 -3.76
CA ALA A 86 7.43 4.24 -4.92
C ALA A 86 7.97 3.60 -6.21
N THR A 87 7.07 3.17 -7.09
CA THR A 87 7.43 2.42 -8.31
C THR A 87 6.67 2.94 -9.53
N GLY A 88 7.12 2.54 -10.72
CA GLY A 88 6.38 2.78 -11.96
C GLY A 88 6.06 4.25 -12.20
N THR A 89 4.76 4.57 -12.30
CA THR A 89 4.25 5.93 -12.58
C THR A 89 3.93 6.74 -11.33
N ALA A 90 4.47 6.38 -10.16
CA ALA A 90 4.11 7.04 -8.93
C ALA A 90 4.36 8.57 -8.98
N VAL A 91 3.34 9.34 -8.60
CA VAL A 91 3.43 10.80 -8.47
C VAL A 91 2.77 11.23 -7.18
N ILE A 92 3.50 12.02 -6.39
CA ILE A 92 3.01 12.67 -5.17
C ILE A 92 3.05 14.17 -5.42
N HIS A 93 1.88 14.82 -5.43
CA HIS A 93 1.77 16.24 -5.70
C HIS A 93 1.95 17.13 -4.46
N GLY A 94 1.77 16.57 -3.26
CA GLY A 94 1.98 17.25 -1.99
C GLY A 94 3.35 16.99 -1.36
N GLU A 95 3.44 17.23 -0.06
CA GLU A 95 4.60 16.92 0.75
C GLU A 95 4.66 15.42 1.07
N CYS A 96 5.87 14.85 1.09
CA CYS A 96 6.11 13.49 1.55
C CYS A 96 6.96 13.53 2.83
N VAL A 97 6.42 13.00 3.93
CA VAL A 97 7.06 12.97 5.24
C VAL A 97 7.05 11.56 5.81
N LEU A 98 8.22 11.04 6.18
CA LEU A 98 8.39 9.72 6.75
C LEU A 98 8.95 9.87 8.17
N MET A 99 8.17 9.52 9.18
CA MET A 99 8.61 9.56 10.58
C MET A 99 9.07 8.18 11.01
N ASN A 100 10.38 8.03 11.26
CA ASN A 100 11.03 6.74 11.48
C ASN A 100 10.78 5.76 10.33
N GLY A 101 11.20 6.17 9.12
CA GLY A 101 10.92 5.46 7.89
C GLY A 101 11.76 5.96 6.72
N THR A 102 11.86 5.14 5.70
CA THR A 102 12.72 5.34 4.54
C THR A 102 11.92 5.34 3.24
N LEU A 103 12.42 6.11 2.26
CA LEU A 103 11.91 6.10 0.89
C LEU A 103 12.77 5.16 0.05
N THR A 104 12.11 4.18 -0.57
CA THR A 104 12.65 3.43 -1.71
C THR A 104 11.98 3.94 -2.97
N ASP A 105 12.69 4.74 -3.75
CA ASP A 105 12.17 5.30 -5.01
C ASP A 105 12.79 4.57 -6.21
N GLU A 106 11.93 3.89 -6.96
CA GLU A 106 12.25 3.23 -8.23
C GLU A 106 11.58 3.94 -9.43
N THR A 107 11.04 5.14 -9.24
CA THR A 107 10.42 5.92 -10.31
C THR A 107 11.47 6.58 -11.20
N GLU A 108 11.14 6.81 -12.47
CA GLU A 108 11.97 7.64 -13.35
C GLU A 108 11.91 9.14 -12.98
N SER A 109 10.86 9.56 -12.28
CA SER A 109 10.56 10.95 -11.97
C SER A 109 11.42 11.51 -10.84
N GLY A 110 11.90 10.66 -9.94
CA GLY A 110 12.63 11.06 -8.74
C GLY A 110 11.68 11.69 -7.73
N LEU A 111 11.33 10.95 -6.68
CA LEU A 111 10.56 11.43 -5.54
C LEU A 111 11.51 11.86 -4.41
N SER A 112 11.10 12.91 -3.69
CA SER A 112 11.83 13.42 -2.54
C SER A 112 10.92 13.42 -1.33
N CYS A 113 11.31 12.69 -0.29
CA CYS A 113 10.62 12.65 1.00
C CYS A 113 11.51 13.19 2.11
N SER A 114 10.89 13.80 3.12
CA SER A 114 11.56 14.22 4.35
C SER A 114 11.49 13.10 5.38
N SER A 115 12.60 12.40 5.62
CA SER A 115 12.70 11.41 6.70
C SER A 115 13.10 12.08 8.02
N ILE A 116 12.38 11.74 9.10
CA ILE A 116 12.60 12.22 10.47
C ILE A 116 12.87 11.01 11.36
N ASP A 117 14.15 10.74 11.63
CA ASP A 117 14.60 9.53 12.35
C ASP A 117 14.82 9.75 13.86
N GLU A 118 14.58 10.96 14.38
CA GLU A 118 14.93 11.35 15.75
C GLU A 118 14.05 10.75 16.87
N LEU A 119 13.09 9.89 16.55
CA LEU A 119 12.18 9.28 17.54
C LEU A 119 12.78 8.07 18.26
N ASP A 120 13.78 7.38 17.70
CA ASP A 120 14.40 6.20 18.33
C ASP A 120 15.07 6.51 19.67
N ASN A 121 15.72 7.67 19.78
CA ASN A 121 16.36 8.10 21.03
C ASN A 121 15.34 8.46 22.11
N PHE A 122 14.17 8.98 21.71
CA PHE A 122 13.11 9.34 22.65
C PHE A 122 12.47 8.09 23.26
N PHE A 123 12.05 7.13 22.43
CA PHE A 123 11.43 5.88 22.91
C PHE A 123 12.41 4.99 23.69
N SER A 124 13.67 4.92 23.28
CA SER A 124 14.73 4.27 24.07
C SER A 124 14.87 4.89 25.46
N THR A 125 14.84 6.22 25.55
CA THR A 125 14.95 6.94 26.83
C THR A 125 13.73 6.70 27.74
N ILE A 126 12.50 6.70 27.23
CA ILE A 126 11.32 6.42 28.06
C ILE A 126 11.14 4.93 28.36
N GLY A 127 11.59 4.03 27.47
CA GLY A 127 11.64 2.59 27.72
C GLY A 127 12.61 2.23 28.85
N SER A 128 13.77 2.88 28.90
CA SER A 128 14.72 2.70 30.02
C SER A 128 14.17 3.18 31.37
N ILE A 129 13.20 4.09 31.39
CA ILE A 129 12.56 4.59 32.63
C ILE A 129 11.49 3.62 33.13
N ALA A 130 10.88 2.82 32.25
CA ALA A 130 9.82 1.87 32.60
C ALA A 130 10.37 0.57 33.23
N GLU A 131 11.63 0.22 32.98
CA GLU A 131 12.25 -1.05 33.43
C GLU A 131 12.97 -0.94 34.81
N ASP A 132 13.03 0.27 35.40
CA ASP A 132 13.60 0.52 36.74
C ASP A 132 12.53 0.54 37.87
N ARG A 133 11.46 -0.24 37.72
CA ARG A 133 10.39 -0.39 38.74
C ARG A 133 10.06 -1.86 39.02
#